data_AF-A0A9W8ZQI1-F1
#
_entry.id   AF-A0A9W8ZQI1-F1
#
_cell.length_a   1.000
_cell.length_b   1.000
_cell.length_c   1.000
_cell.angle_alpha   90.00
_cell.angle_beta   90.00
_cell.angle_gamma   90.00
#
_symmetry.space_group_name_H-M   'P 1'
#
loop_
_entity.id
_entity.type
_entity.pdbx_description
1 polymer ?
#
loop_
_entity_poly.entity_id
_entity_poly.type
_entity_poly.pdbx_seq_one_letter_code
_entity_poly.pdbx_strand_id
1 'polypeptide(L)'
;MEIDEGWAELERLAQAAGAADAQLAFEYPSDETIGRWQSLFGYSSQEAVELIRTQRNDVTRERISDDHWSLIKAEKEAAGHDRESYEHSLQLKSVFASQSASVPHPDGGLTLLFRLGGLLSSPEKVKEVAGLDEPPVVQNGWSERGLVQFVTVDEKAKKSLEEWLTQQSVLQS
;
A
#
# COMPACT_ATOMS: atom_id res chain seq x y z
N MET A 1 28.41 22.05 5.39
CA MET A 1 27.31 21.62 4.51
C MET A 1 26.50 20.47 5.12
N GLU A 2 26.57 20.23 6.44
CA GLU A 2 25.72 19.24 7.15
C GLU A 2 24.61 19.91 7.98
N ILE A 3 24.77 21.20 8.31
CA ILE A 3 23.79 21.94 9.11
C ILE A 3 22.48 22.16 8.32
N ASP A 4 22.57 22.30 6.99
CA ASP A 4 21.43 22.62 6.12
C ASP A 4 20.46 21.43 5.94
N GLU A 5 21.01 20.22 5.75
CA GLU A 5 20.21 18.99 5.61
C GLU A 5 19.50 18.61 6.91
N GLY A 6 20.16 18.81 8.06
CA GLY A 6 19.54 18.57 9.37
C GLY A 6 18.38 19.52 9.69
N TRP A 7 18.47 20.79 9.26
CA TRP A 7 17.38 21.76 9.42
C TRP A 7 16.21 21.47 8.47
N ALA A 8 16.48 21.12 7.22
CA ALA A 8 15.45 20.75 6.26
C ALA A 8 14.67 19.50 6.72
N GLU A 9 15.37 18.49 7.26
CA GLU A 9 14.71 17.29 7.79
C GLU A 9 13.91 17.60 9.05
N LEU A 10 14.42 18.44 9.95
CA LEU A 10 13.67 18.90 11.12
C LEU A 10 12.36 19.60 10.71
N GLU A 11 12.43 20.50 9.73
CA GLU A 11 11.25 21.22 9.23
C GLU A 11 10.25 20.27 8.58
N ARG A 12 10.73 19.30 7.78
CA ARG A 12 9.88 18.25 7.19
C ARG A 12 9.16 17.43 8.26
N LEU A 13 9.87 16.96 9.28
CA LEU A 13 9.28 16.19 10.39
C LEU A 13 8.29 17.03 11.20
N ALA A 14 8.58 18.32 11.43
CA ALA A 14 7.67 19.23 12.10
C ALA A 14 6.38 19.46 11.30
N GLN A 15 6.47 19.61 9.98
CA GLN A 15 5.32 19.71 9.09
C GLN A 15 4.49 18.41 9.06
N ALA A 16 5.15 17.25 9.08
CA ALA A 16 4.46 15.96 9.15
C ALA A 16 3.72 15.79 10.49
N ALA A 17 4.34 16.15 11.62
CA ALA A 17 3.72 16.10 12.94
C ALA A 17 2.58 17.11 13.12
N GLY A 18 2.69 18.29 12.53
CA GLY A 18 1.67 19.35 12.59
C GLY A 18 0.49 19.15 11.63
N ALA A 19 0.53 18.12 10.80
CA ALA A 19 -0.48 17.85 9.79
C ALA A 19 -1.85 17.49 10.39
N ALA A 20 -2.93 17.90 9.71
CA ALA A 20 -4.30 17.64 10.19
C ALA A 20 -4.61 16.14 10.37
N ASP A 21 -4.09 15.29 9.49
CA ASP A 21 -4.23 13.83 9.60
C ASP A 21 -3.42 13.24 10.76
N ALA A 22 -2.21 13.75 11.00
CA ALA A 22 -1.37 13.36 12.15
C ALA A 22 -2.01 13.73 13.50
N GLN A 23 -2.74 14.85 13.58
CA GLN A 23 -3.50 15.21 14.78
C GLN A 23 -4.63 14.22 15.08
N LEU A 24 -5.16 13.55 14.05
CA LEU A 24 -6.22 12.54 14.16
C LEU A 24 -5.65 11.12 14.36
N ALA A 25 -4.35 10.95 14.58
CA ALA A 25 -3.71 9.63 14.63
C ALA A 25 -4.20 8.74 15.79
N PHE A 26 -4.62 9.35 16.90
CA PHE A 26 -5.19 8.65 18.05
C PHE A 26 -6.70 8.49 17.98
N GLU A 27 -7.35 9.17 17.04
CA GLU A 27 -8.79 9.06 16.83
C GLU A 27 -9.15 7.78 16.07
N TYR A 28 -10.40 7.37 16.19
CA TYR A 28 -10.91 6.28 15.34
C TYR A 28 -11.23 6.85 13.96
N PRO A 29 -10.74 6.25 12.85
CA PRO A 29 -11.06 6.71 11.51
C PRO A 29 -12.57 6.68 11.24
N SER A 30 -13.08 7.61 10.43
CA SER A 30 -14.51 7.62 10.09
C SER A 30 -14.88 6.40 9.24
N ASP A 31 -16.15 5.98 9.29
CA ASP A 31 -16.67 4.87 8.48
C ASP A 31 -16.46 5.12 6.98
N GLU A 32 -16.48 6.38 6.54
CA GLU A 32 -16.19 6.76 5.16
C GLU A 32 -14.72 6.49 4.79
N THR A 33 -13.77 6.90 5.62
CA THR A 33 -12.34 6.63 5.38
C THR A 33 -12.07 5.13 5.39
N ILE A 34 -12.65 4.40 6.35
CA ILE A 34 -12.54 2.94 6.42
C ILE A 34 -13.09 2.33 5.12
N GLY A 35 -14.32 2.68 4.74
CA GLY A 35 -14.97 2.16 3.52
C GLY A 35 -14.17 2.46 2.24
N ARG A 36 -13.56 3.65 2.15
CA ARG A 36 -12.66 4.03 1.05
C ARG A 36 -11.45 3.09 0.99
N TRP A 37 -10.77 2.89 2.10
CA TRP A 37 -9.60 2.01 2.18
C TRP A 37 -9.93 0.54 1.90
N GLN A 38 -11.07 0.07 2.38
CA GLN A 38 -11.57 -1.27 2.05
C GLN A 38 -11.84 -1.42 0.55
N SER A 39 -12.41 -0.40 -0.09
CA SER A 39 -12.77 -0.45 -1.51
C SER A 39 -11.55 -0.31 -2.44
N LEU A 40 -10.64 0.61 -2.13
CA LEU A 40 -9.44 0.88 -2.94
C LEU A 40 -8.38 -0.21 -2.79
N PHE A 41 -8.26 -0.78 -1.59
CA PHE A 41 -7.16 -1.69 -1.25
C PHE A 41 -7.62 -3.07 -0.81
N GLY A 42 -8.91 -3.40 -0.84
CA GLY A 42 -9.41 -4.72 -0.44
C GLY A 42 -9.06 -5.10 1.00
N TYR A 43 -8.79 -4.12 1.88
CA TYR A 43 -8.50 -4.39 3.29
C TYR A 43 -9.77 -4.78 4.04
N SER A 44 -9.63 -5.55 5.12
CA SER A 44 -10.71 -5.65 6.11
C SER A 44 -10.85 -4.33 6.87
N SER A 45 -12.01 -4.12 7.51
CA SER A 45 -12.26 -2.91 8.31
C SER A 45 -11.20 -2.73 9.40
N GLN A 46 -10.81 -3.80 10.08
CA GLN A 46 -9.78 -3.74 11.13
C GLN A 46 -8.41 -3.36 10.58
N GLU A 47 -8.04 -3.90 9.42
CA GLU A 47 -6.75 -3.59 8.77
C GLU A 47 -6.71 -2.17 8.24
N ALA A 48 -7.80 -1.69 7.66
CA ALA A 48 -7.91 -0.29 7.26
C ALA A 48 -7.68 0.62 8.47
N VAL A 49 -8.33 0.36 9.60
CA VAL A 49 -8.15 1.16 10.82
C VAL A 49 -6.69 1.15 11.30
N GLU A 50 -6.04 0.00 11.32
CA GLU A 50 -4.65 -0.11 11.76
C GLU A 50 -3.67 0.58 10.82
N LEU A 51 -3.84 0.42 9.51
CA LEU A 51 -2.97 1.06 8.53
C LEU A 51 -3.15 2.57 8.50
N ILE A 52 -4.40 3.06 8.58
CA ILE A 52 -4.69 4.50 8.70
C ILE A 52 -3.99 5.07 9.94
N ARG A 53 -4.15 4.43 11.10
CA ARG A 53 -3.49 4.88 12.34
C ARG A 53 -1.98 4.83 12.24
N THR A 54 -1.42 3.79 11.64
CA THR A 54 0.02 3.64 11.45
C THR A 54 0.54 4.77 10.57
N GLN A 55 -0.12 5.04 9.44
CA GLN A 55 0.25 6.12 8.53
C GLN A 55 0.13 7.49 9.20
N ARG A 56 -0.95 7.76 9.95
CA ARG A 56 -1.11 9.04 10.67
C ARG A 56 -0.06 9.26 11.76
N ASN A 57 0.39 8.20 12.42
CA ASN A 57 1.43 8.28 13.45
C ASN A 57 2.86 8.35 12.90
N ASP A 58 3.06 8.01 11.62
CA ASP A 58 4.38 8.03 11.01
C ASP A 58 4.77 9.45 10.58
N VAL A 59 5.49 10.14 11.46
CA VAL A 59 6.07 11.47 11.17
C VAL A 59 7.19 11.41 10.14
N THR A 60 7.76 10.24 9.88
CA THR A 60 8.85 10.08 8.90
C THR A 60 8.34 9.88 7.49
N ARG A 61 7.04 9.62 7.31
CA ARG A 61 6.44 9.35 6.00
C ARG A 61 6.64 10.51 5.01
N GLU A 62 6.78 10.15 3.75
CA GLU A 62 6.78 11.11 2.66
C GLU A 62 5.32 11.58 2.42
N ARG A 63 5.07 12.87 2.63
CA ARG A 63 3.76 13.50 2.41
C ARG A 63 3.78 14.25 1.10
N ILE A 64 2.69 14.17 0.37
CA ILE A 64 2.46 15.02 -0.80
C ILE A 64 2.21 16.43 -0.28
N SER A 65 2.89 17.46 -0.78
CA SER A 65 2.65 18.84 -0.31
C SER A 65 1.22 19.31 -0.63
N ASP A 66 0.72 20.31 0.08
CA ASP A 66 -0.63 20.86 -0.17
C ASP A 66 -0.76 21.42 -1.60
N ASP A 67 0.31 22.03 -2.11
CA ASP A 67 0.39 22.52 -3.48
C ASP A 67 0.34 21.37 -4.50
N HIS A 68 1.11 20.30 -4.28
CA HIS A 68 1.09 19.15 -5.16
C HIS A 68 -0.27 18.46 -5.12
N TRP A 69 -0.86 18.27 -3.93
CA TRP A 69 -2.20 17.70 -3.80
C TRP A 69 -3.23 18.53 -4.57
N SER A 70 -3.18 19.86 -4.47
CA SER A 70 -4.11 20.74 -5.18
C SER A 70 -4.09 20.57 -6.70
N LEU A 71 -2.94 20.22 -7.28
CA LEU A 71 -2.79 19.99 -8.73
C LEU A 71 -3.42 18.67 -9.17
N ILE A 72 -3.28 17.61 -8.36
CA ILE A 72 -3.73 16.25 -8.72
C ILE A 72 -5.10 15.88 -8.13
N LYS A 73 -5.60 16.67 -7.17
CA LYS A 73 -6.80 16.38 -6.38
C LYS A 73 -8.00 15.95 -7.23
N ALA A 74 -8.32 16.72 -8.27
CA ALA A 74 -9.51 16.45 -9.08
C ALA A 74 -9.43 15.10 -9.82
N GLU A 75 -8.23 14.73 -10.30
CA GLU A 75 -8.00 13.45 -10.96
C GLU A 75 -8.07 12.29 -9.95
N LYS A 76 -7.42 12.46 -8.79
CA LYS A 76 -7.34 11.39 -7.78
C LYS A 76 -8.66 11.17 -7.06
N GLU A 77 -9.42 12.23 -6.76
CA GLU A 77 -10.78 12.12 -6.22
C GLU A 77 -11.74 11.45 -7.23
N ALA A 78 -11.58 11.70 -8.53
CA ALA A 78 -12.34 10.99 -9.56
C ALA A 78 -12.01 9.48 -9.61
N ALA A 79 -10.78 9.11 -9.24
CA ALA A 79 -10.37 7.73 -9.03
C ALA A 79 -10.78 7.16 -7.65
N GLY A 80 -11.48 7.94 -6.81
CA GLY A 80 -11.96 7.55 -5.49
C GLY A 80 -10.96 7.77 -4.34
N HIS A 81 -9.78 8.31 -4.64
CA HIS A 81 -8.74 8.60 -3.64
C HIS A 81 -8.96 9.96 -2.97
N ASP A 82 -8.70 10.00 -1.66
CA ASP A 82 -8.31 11.22 -0.96
C ASP A 82 -6.79 11.28 -0.82
N ARG A 83 -6.25 12.36 -0.25
CA ARG A 83 -4.80 12.51 -0.07
C ARG A 83 -4.19 11.37 0.73
N GLU A 84 -4.84 10.96 1.81
CA GLU A 84 -4.34 9.93 2.72
C GLU A 84 -4.26 8.55 2.04
N SER A 85 -5.34 8.12 1.37
CA SER A 85 -5.36 6.88 0.59
C SER A 85 -4.43 6.95 -0.62
N TYR A 86 -4.24 8.12 -1.22
CA TYR A 86 -3.29 8.27 -2.32
C TYR A 86 -1.83 8.19 -1.85
N GLU A 87 -1.49 8.82 -0.73
CA GLU A 87 -0.16 8.66 -0.12
C GLU A 87 0.09 7.19 0.26
N HIS A 88 -0.93 6.48 0.76
CA HIS A 88 -0.84 5.04 1.01
C HIS A 88 -0.58 4.25 -0.27
N SER A 89 -1.22 4.62 -1.39
CA SER A 89 -1.04 3.92 -2.66
C SER A 89 0.39 4.01 -3.19
N LEU A 90 1.07 5.12 -2.94
CA LEU A 90 2.50 5.28 -3.29
C LEU A 90 3.41 4.35 -2.47
N GLN A 91 3.01 4.01 -1.25
CA GLN A 91 3.75 3.11 -0.36
C GLN A 91 3.46 1.63 -0.61
N LEU A 92 2.57 1.29 -1.55
CA LEU A 92 2.13 -0.10 -1.76
C LEU A 92 3.26 -1.05 -2.15
N LYS A 93 4.35 -0.58 -2.76
CA LYS A 93 5.53 -1.43 -3.02
C LYS A 93 6.18 -1.90 -1.72
N SER A 94 6.31 -1.00 -0.73
CA SER A 94 6.81 -1.32 0.61
C SER A 94 5.85 -2.28 1.32
N VAL A 95 4.54 -1.99 1.25
CA VAL A 95 3.50 -2.85 1.83
C VAL A 95 3.56 -4.25 1.21
N PHE A 96 3.63 -4.36 -0.11
CA PHE A 96 3.78 -5.62 -0.82
C PHE A 96 5.01 -6.40 -0.37
N ALA A 97 6.17 -5.74 -0.27
CA ALA A 97 7.40 -6.37 0.22
C ALA A 97 7.24 -6.90 1.66
N SER A 98 6.60 -6.12 2.55
CA SER A 98 6.36 -6.54 3.95
C SER A 98 5.35 -7.68 4.10
N GLN A 99 4.46 -7.86 3.11
CA GLN A 99 3.42 -8.90 3.10
C GLN A 99 3.78 -10.08 2.19
N SER A 100 5.04 -10.18 1.79
CA SER A 100 5.56 -11.22 0.93
C SER A 100 6.65 -12.04 1.62
N ALA A 101 6.70 -13.33 1.33
CA ALA A 101 7.72 -14.25 1.80
C ALA A 101 8.17 -15.18 0.67
N SER A 102 9.48 -15.44 0.58
CA SER A 102 10.00 -16.49 -0.28
C SER A 102 9.86 -17.84 0.40
N VAL A 103 9.13 -18.77 -0.22
CA VAL A 103 8.90 -20.12 0.31
C VAL A 103 9.46 -21.18 -0.63
N PRO A 104 9.98 -22.32 -0.11
CA PRO A 104 10.44 -23.42 -0.95
C PRO A 104 9.32 -23.99 -1.81
N HIS A 105 9.59 -24.22 -3.10
CA HIS A 105 8.66 -24.90 -3.99
C HIS A 105 8.85 -26.42 -3.94
N PRO A 106 7.77 -27.23 -4.00
CA PRO A 106 7.86 -28.69 -4.01
C PRO A 106 8.75 -29.26 -5.11
N ASP A 107 8.81 -28.61 -6.28
CA ASP A 107 9.61 -29.05 -7.44
C ASP A 107 11.08 -28.57 -7.39
N GLY A 108 11.50 -27.96 -6.30
CA GLY A 108 12.78 -27.27 -6.17
C GLY A 108 12.72 -25.82 -6.63
N GLY A 109 13.45 -24.93 -5.94
CA GLY A 109 13.42 -23.48 -6.16
C GLY A 109 12.64 -22.71 -5.10
N LEU A 110 12.51 -21.40 -5.29
CA LEU A 110 11.77 -20.49 -4.41
C LEU A 110 10.56 -19.93 -5.17
N THR A 111 9.42 -19.89 -4.50
CA THR A 111 8.24 -19.15 -4.97
C THR A 111 7.94 -18.00 -4.01
N LEU A 112 7.36 -16.95 -4.55
CA LEU A 112 6.88 -15.82 -3.76
C LEU A 112 5.48 -16.14 -3.27
N LEU A 113 5.32 -16.29 -1.96
CA LEU A 113 4.03 -16.30 -1.28
C LEU A 113 3.73 -14.87 -0.85
N PHE A 114 2.61 -14.31 -1.27
CA PHE A 114 2.17 -13.01 -0.80
C PHE A 114 0.67 -12.97 -0.58
N ARG A 115 0.25 -12.03 0.25
CA ARG A 115 -1.15 -11.82 0.58
C ARG A 115 -1.89 -11.07 -0.52
N LEU A 116 -3.08 -11.54 -0.91
CA LEU A 116 -3.99 -10.77 -1.74
C LEU A 116 -4.56 -9.58 -0.97
N GLY A 117 -4.47 -8.41 -1.59
CA GLY A 117 -4.82 -7.12 -1.01
C GLY A 117 -4.21 -5.98 -1.81
N GLY A 118 -4.58 -4.75 -1.48
CA GLY A 118 -4.20 -3.55 -2.20
C GLY A 118 -4.65 -3.58 -3.66
N LEU A 119 -3.70 -3.16 -4.51
CA LEU A 119 -3.81 -3.19 -5.97
C LEU A 119 -3.76 -4.62 -6.57
N LEU A 120 -3.43 -5.63 -5.77
CA LEU A 120 -3.41 -7.04 -6.14
C LEU A 120 -4.48 -7.79 -5.32
N SER A 121 -5.68 -7.21 -5.23
CA SER A 121 -6.80 -7.71 -4.42
C SER A 121 -7.47 -8.96 -4.98
N SER A 122 -7.19 -9.35 -6.23
CA SER A 122 -7.75 -10.56 -6.83
C SER A 122 -6.74 -11.39 -7.63
N PRO A 123 -6.96 -12.72 -7.73
CA PRO A 123 -6.14 -13.59 -8.57
C PRO A 123 -6.15 -13.19 -10.05
N GLU A 124 -7.27 -12.68 -10.54
CA GLU A 124 -7.41 -12.19 -11.90
C GLU A 124 -6.51 -10.97 -12.14
N LYS A 125 -6.41 -10.09 -11.13
CA LYS A 125 -5.52 -8.93 -11.22
C LYS A 125 -4.06 -9.36 -11.21
N VAL A 126 -3.71 -10.33 -10.37
CA VAL A 126 -2.36 -10.92 -10.36
C VAL A 126 -2.05 -11.56 -11.72
N LYS A 127 -3.00 -12.28 -12.32
CA LYS A 127 -2.85 -12.87 -13.65
C LYS A 127 -2.56 -11.80 -14.71
N GLU A 128 -3.37 -10.75 -14.75
CA GLU A 128 -3.25 -9.64 -15.71
C GLU A 128 -1.87 -8.99 -15.59
N VAL A 129 -1.44 -8.67 -14.36
CA VAL A 129 -0.19 -7.96 -14.10
C VAL A 129 1.04 -8.84 -14.31
N ALA A 130 0.99 -10.09 -13.86
CA ALA A 130 2.11 -11.02 -13.99
C ALA A 130 2.19 -11.70 -15.37
N GLY A 131 1.21 -11.46 -16.25
CA GLY A 131 1.15 -12.08 -17.58
C GLY A 131 1.02 -13.61 -17.50
N LEU A 132 0.26 -14.13 -16.54
CA LEU A 132 0.05 -15.57 -16.36
C LEU A 132 -1.03 -16.08 -17.32
N ASP A 133 -0.90 -17.31 -17.80
CA ASP A 133 -1.91 -17.97 -18.64
C ASP A 133 -3.20 -18.30 -17.85
N GLU A 134 -3.03 -18.63 -16.57
CA GLU A 134 -4.12 -18.97 -15.64
C GLU A 134 -3.99 -18.17 -14.33
N PRO A 135 -5.10 -17.90 -13.62
CA PRO A 135 -5.05 -17.26 -12.31
C PRO A 135 -4.24 -18.10 -11.30
N PRO A 136 -3.40 -17.48 -10.47
CA PRO A 136 -2.63 -18.20 -9.46
C PRO A 136 -3.58 -18.84 -8.44
N VAL A 137 -3.14 -19.98 -7.89
CA VAL A 137 -3.91 -20.72 -6.89
C VAL A 137 -4.02 -19.89 -5.62
N VAL A 138 -5.26 -19.67 -5.17
CA VAL A 138 -5.55 -18.99 -3.90
C VAL A 138 -5.51 -19.99 -2.76
N GLN A 139 -4.70 -19.67 -1.76
CA GLN A 139 -4.63 -20.40 -0.49
C GLN A 139 -5.21 -19.53 0.62
N ASN A 140 -6.07 -20.13 1.43
CA ASN A 140 -6.67 -19.43 2.57
C ASN A 140 -5.85 -19.70 3.83
N GLY A 141 -5.33 -18.64 4.44
CA GLY A 141 -4.81 -18.64 5.80
C GLY A 141 -5.88 -18.22 6.79
N TRP A 142 -5.82 -18.74 8.01
CA TRP A 142 -6.65 -18.29 9.13
C TRP A 142 -5.78 -17.53 10.12
N SER A 143 -6.25 -16.35 10.51
CA SER A 143 -5.68 -15.54 11.59
C SER A 143 -6.72 -15.35 12.69
N GLU A 144 -6.30 -14.81 13.83
CA GLU A 144 -7.23 -14.39 14.90
C GLU A 144 -8.25 -13.34 14.42
N ARG A 145 -8.00 -12.72 13.26
CA ARG A 145 -8.83 -11.68 12.63
C ARG A 145 -9.68 -12.21 11.47
N GLY A 146 -9.63 -13.51 11.21
CA GLY A 146 -10.43 -14.18 10.19
C GLY A 146 -9.61 -14.69 8.99
N LEU A 147 -10.32 -14.91 7.89
CA LEU A 147 -9.79 -15.50 6.67
C LEU A 147 -8.92 -14.50 5.91
N VAL A 148 -7.70 -14.91 5.55
CA VAL A 148 -6.75 -14.14 4.75
C VAL A 148 -6.39 -14.95 3.51
N GLN A 149 -6.39 -14.31 2.34
CA GLN A 149 -6.11 -14.99 1.08
C GLN A 149 -4.66 -14.72 0.66
N PHE A 150 -3.98 -15.77 0.22
CA PHE A 150 -2.61 -15.74 -0.27
C PHE A 150 -2.52 -16.38 -1.64
N VAL A 151 -1.52 -15.96 -2.41
CA VAL A 151 -1.17 -16.57 -3.69
C VAL A 151 0.33 -16.83 -3.75
N THR A 152 0.67 -17.88 -4.48
CA THR A 152 2.06 -18.23 -4.80
C THR A 152 2.34 -17.96 -6.26
N VAL A 153 3.43 -17.26 -6.54
CA VAL A 153 3.89 -16.98 -7.90
C VAL A 153 5.36 -17.32 -8.07
N ASP A 154 5.78 -17.58 -9.31
CA ASP A 154 7.18 -17.84 -9.63
C ASP A 154 8.03 -16.56 -9.64
N GLU A 155 9.34 -16.71 -9.83
CA GLU A 155 10.27 -15.58 -9.84
C GLU A 155 10.02 -14.63 -11.03
N LYS A 156 9.50 -15.13 -12.15
CA LYS A 156 9.19 -14.32 -13.34
C LYS A 156 8.00 -13.40 -13.06
N ALA A 157 6.91 -13.97 -12.55
CA ALA A 157 5.72 -13.26 -12.13
C ALA A 157 6.02 -12.27 -11.01
N LYS A 158 6.88 -12.63 -10.04
CA LYS A 158 7.38 -11.70 -9.03
C LYS A 158 7.98 -10.44 -9.65
N LYS A 159 8.91 -10.58 -10.60
CA LYS A 159 9.55 -9.43 -11.26
C LYS A 159 8.52 -8.55 -11.96
N SER A 160 7.58 -9.15 -12.69
CA SER A 160 6.51 -8.41 -13.36
C SER A 160 5.60 -7.65 -12.38
N LEU A 161 5.27 -8.25 -11.22
CA LEU A 161 4.50 -7.59 -10.18
C LEU A 161 5.27 -6.41 -9.56
N GLU A 162 6.55 -6.59 -9.25
CA GLU A 162 7.40 -5.52 -8.70
C GLU A 162 7.61 -4.37 -9.69
N GLU A 163 7.80 -4.68 -10.98
CA GLU A 163 7.90 -3.69 -12.05
C GLU A 163 6.58 -2.93 -12.21
N TRP A 164 5.44 -3.63 -12.23
CA TRP A 164 4.14 -2.99 -12.34
C TRP A 164 3.82 -2.11 -11.14
N LEU A 165 4.10 -2.58 -9.91
CA LEU A 165 3.96 -1.75 -8.70
C LEU A 165 4.86 -0.50 -8.78
N THR A 166 6.07 -0.63 -9.31
CA THR A 166 6.97 0.50 -9.54
C THR A 166 6.41 1.46 -10.59
N GLN A 167 5.86 0.96 -11.69
CA GLN A 167 5.21 1.78 -12.71
C GLN A 167 3.97 2.49 -12.16
N GLN A 168 3.18 1.83 -11.32
CA GLN A 168 2.04 2.46 -10.65
C GLN A 168 2.52 3.58 -9.72
N SER A 169 3.61 3.40 -8.98
CA SER A 169 4.20 4.47 -8.17
C SER A 169 4.75 5.63 -9.01
N VAL A 170 5.32 5.37 -10.19
CA VAL A 170 5.94 6.39 -11.07
C VAL A 170 4.93 7.12 -11.97
N LEU A 171 3.89 6.44 -12.45
CA LEU A 171 2.79 7.08 -13.21
C LEU A 171 1.90 7.96 -12.31
N GLN A 172 2.09 7.85 -11.00
CA GLN A 172 1.35 8.57 -9.96
C GLN A 172 2.23 9.59 -9.21
N SER A 173 3.54 9.67 -9.49
CA SER A 173 4.44 10.67 -8.91
C SER A 173 4.50 11.96 -9.71
#